data_AF-A0A1S1CS91-F1
#
_entry.id   AF-A0A1S1CS91-F1
#
_cell.length_a   1.000
_cell.length_b   1.000
_cell.length_c   1.000
_cell.angle_alpha   90.00
_cell.angle_beta   90.00
_cell.angle_gamma   90.00
#
_symmetry.space_group_name_H-M   'P 1'
#
loop_
_entity.id
_entity.type
_entity.pdbx_description
1 polymer ?
#
loop_
_entity_poly.entity_id
_entity_poly.type
_entity_poly.pdbx_seq_one_letter_code
_entity_poly.pdbx_strand_id
1 'polypeptide(L)'
;ASWLAVYDLPQELFSLLDSGERSLLEISWKIKHNSWPPTEEEKKASEKQFILKGLTPLIANPKSWELFTQEELETLIPLAEQKWIDWRGKLPDDYVSPLK
;
A
#
# COMPACT_ATOMS: atom_id res chain seq x y z
N ALA A 1 -10.70 29.23 -26.02
CA ALA A 1 -11.88 29.33 -25.12
C ALA A 1 -11.68 28.34 -23.99
N SER A 2 -11.60 28.81 -22.75
CA SER A 2 -11.65 27.97 -21.56
C SER A 2 -13.12 27.69 -21.25
N TRP A 3 -13.55 26.43 -21.35
CA TRP A 3 -14.89 26.03 -20.95
C TRP A 3 -14.93 25.94 -19.43
N LEU A 4 -15.58 26.91 -18.78
CA LEU A 4 -15.95 26.79 -17.37
C LEU A 4 -17.06 25.75 -17.27
N ALA A 5 -16.74 24.61 -16.67
CA ALA A 5 -17.74 23.62 -16.28
C ALA A 5 -18.18 23.94 -14.85
N VAL A 6 -19.49 24.20 -14.68
CA VAL A 6 -20.12 24.34 -13.36
C VAL A 6 -20.66 22.96 -13.00
N TYR A 7 -20.20 22.41 -11.89
CA TYR A 7 -20.66 21.13 -11.36
C TYR A 7 -21.46 21.38 -10.08
N ASP A 8 -22.61 20.72 -9.95
CA ASP A 8 -23.33 20.66 -8.68
C ASP A 8 -22.56 19.76 -7.72
N LEU A 9 -21.82 20.37 -6.81
CA LEU A 9 -21.16 19.68 -5.71
C LEU A 9 -22.09 19.67 -4.49
N PRO A 10 -22.37 18.52 -3.87
CA PRO A 10 -23.14 18.45 -2.64
C PRO A 10 -22.57 19.41 -1.60
N GLN A 11 -23.44 20.15 -0.90
CA GLN A 11 -23.05 21.15 0.09
C GLN A 11 -22.07 20.58 1.13
N GLU A 12 -22.26 19.34 1.54
CA GLU A 12 -21.34 18.63 2.46
C GLU A 12 -19.90 18.57 1.91
N LEU A 13 -19.73 18.17 0.64
CA LEU A 13 -18.42 18.06 0.01
C LEU A 13 -17.80 19.44 -0.24
N PHE A 14 -18.63 20.44 -0.57
CA PHE A 14 -18.17 21.82 -0.69
C PHE A 14 -17.66 22.35 0.65
N SER A 15 -18.42 22.14 1.74
CA SER A 15 -18.02 22.58 3.08
C SER A 15 -16.71 21.94 3.54
N LEU A 16 -16.50 20.64 3.27
CA LEU A 16 -15.23 19.95 3.59
C LEU A 16 -14.03 20.47 2.80
N LEU A 17 -14.27 20.91 1.56
CA LEU A 17 -13.24 21.51 0.71
C LEU A 17 -12.92 22.94 1.16
N ASP A 18 -13.96 23.74 1.45
CA ASP A 18 -13.84 25.13 1.90
C ASP A 18 -13.22 25.23 3.31
N SER A 19 -13.52 24.27 4.20
CA SER A 19 -12.89 24.19 5.53
C SER A 19 -11.44 23.69 5.50
N GLY A 20 -10.98 23.15 4.36
CA GLY A 20 -9.65 22.54 4.21
C GLY A 20 -9.49 21.18 4.90
N GLU A 21 -10.58 20.59 5.40
CA GLU A 21 -10.59 19.25 5.98
C GLU A 21 -10.29 18.14 4.96
N ARG A 22 -10.62 18.40 3.68
CA ARG A 22 -10.38 17.47 2.57
C ARG A 22 -9.78 18.18 1.36
N SER A 23 -8.86 17.49 0.69
CA SER A 23 -8.27 17.95 -0.56
C SER A 23 -9.18 17.71 -1.76
N LEU A 24 -8.96 18.45 -2.84
CA LEU A 24 -9.63 18.23 -4.14
C LEU A 24 -9.50 16.77 -4.63
N LEU A 25 -8.37 16.12 -4.35
CA LEU A 25 -8.13 14.73 -4.72
C LEU A 25 -9.07 13.78 -3.97
N GLU A 26 -9.23 13.98 -2.66
CA GLU A 26 -10.11 13.17 -1.82
C GLU A 26 -11.58 13.35 -2.20
N ILE A 27 -12.00 14.59 -2.48
CA ILE A 27 -13.36 14.88 -2.96
C ILE A 27 -13.61 14.24 -4.32
N SER A 28 -12.66 14.34 -5.25
CA SER A 28 -12.73 13.67 -6.56
C SER A 28 -12.85 12.15 -6.41
N TRP A 29 -12.06 11.56 -5.50
CA TRP A 29 -12.15 10.14 -5.19
C TRP A 29 -13.52 9.76 -4.63
N LYS A 30 -14.05 10.55 -3.69
CA LYS A 30 -15.38 10.32 -3.10
C LYS A 30 -16.49 10.35 -4.13
N ILE A 31 -16.44 11.28 -5.07
CA ILE A 31 -17.41 11.35 -6.18
C ILE A 31 -17.31 10.11 -7.07
N LYS A 32 -16.09 9.66 -7.40
CA LYS A 32 -15.86 8.55 -8.33
C LYS A 32 -16.12 7.17 -7.73
N HIS A 33 -15.73 6.96 -6.47
CA HIS A 33 -15.70 5.65 -5.82
C HIS A 33 -16.71 5.51 -4.67
N ASN A 34 -17.43 6.58 -4.33
CA ASN A 34 -18.36 6.65 -3.19
C ASN A 34 -17.74 6.32 -1.82
N SER A 35 -16.41 6.30 -1.72
CA SER A 35 -15.63 6.09 -0.50
C SER A 35 -14.57 7.17 -0.36
N TRP A 36 -13.99 7.34 0.83
CA TRP A 36 -12.77 8.15 0.94
C TRP A 36 -11.56 7.33 0.46
N PRO A 37 -10.49 7.96 -0.05
CA PRO A 37 -9.27 7.24 -0.33
C PRO A 37 -8.73 6.64 0.98
N PRO A 38 -8.09 5.46 0.91
CA PRO A 38 -7.57 4.81 2.10
C PRO A 38 -6.47 5.66 2.73
N THR A 39 -6.39 5.63 4.06
CA THR A 39 -5.31 6.28 4.81
C THR A 39 -3.97 5.60 4.56
N GLU A 40 -2.86 6.24 4.92
CA GLU A 40 -1.54 5.61 4.80
C GLU A 40 -1.42 4.36 5.68
N GLU A 41 -2.09 4.35 6.84
CA GLU A 41 -2.17 3.19 7.72
C GLU A 41 -2.93 2.03 7.06
N GLU A 42 -4.07 2.30 6.43
CA GLU A 42 -4.86 1.29 5.70
C GLU A 42 -4.10 0.73 4.50
N LYS A 43 -3.37 1.58 3.77
CA LYS A 43 -2.49 1.16 2.67
C LYS A 43 -1.40 0.23 3.17
N LYS A 44 -0.69 0.61 4.24
CA LYS A 44 0.35 -0.21 4.88
C LYS A 44 -0.20 -1.54 5.37
N ALA A 45 -1.37 -1.54 6.01
CA ALA A 45 -2.03 -2.76 6.46
C ALA A 45 -2.40 -3.69 5.29
N SER A 46 -2.94 -3.13 4.20
CA SER A 46 -3.27 -3.87 2.99
C SER A 46 -2.02 -4.46 2.32
N GLU A 47 -0.94 -3.67 2.23
CA GLU A 47 0.35 -4.12 1.70
C GLU A 47 0.96 -5.23 2.56
N LYS A 48 0.95 -5.06 3.89
CA LYS A 48 1.38 -6.09 4.84
C LYS A 48 0.61 -7.40 4.64
N GLN A 49 -0.72 -7.34 4.49
CA GLN A 49 -1.54 -8.53 4.21
C GLN A 49 -1.22 -9.20 2.87
N PHE A 50 -0.98 -8.41 1.83
CA PHE A 50 -0.56 -8.92 0.52
C PHE A 50 0.77 -9.67 0.63
N ILE A 51 1.74 -9.08 1.34
CA ILE A 51 3.05 -9.68 1.57
C ILE A 51 2.92 -10.97 2.39
N LEU A 52 2.10 -11.01 3.43
CA LEU A 52 1.88 -12.23 4.23
C LEU A 52 1.32 -13.39 3.41
N LYS A 53 0.43 -13.11 2.44
CA LYS A 53 -0.14 -14.14 1.55
C LYS A 53 0.90 -14.64 0.53
N GLY A 54 1.65 -13.72 -0.05
CA GLY A 54 2.61 -14.02 -1.11
C GLY A 54 3.94 -14.58 -0.58
N LEU A 55 4.48 -13.96 0.46
CA LEU A 55 5.85 -14.04 1.01
C LEU A 55 6.97 -13.69 0.00
N THR A 56 6.73 -13.90 -1.30
CA THR A 56 7.68 -13.54 -2.36
C THR A 56 8.14 -12.07 -2.34
N PRO A 57 7.33 -11.06 -1.94
CA PRO A 57 7.83 -9.69 -1.87
C PRO A 57 8.95 -9.49 -0.83
N LEU A 58 9.01 -10.33 0.22
CA LEU A 58 10.07 -10.28 1.24
C LEU A 58 11.46 -10.63 0.67
N ILE A 59 11.49 -11.35 -0.45
CA ILE A 59 12.73 -11.71 -1.15
C ILE A 59 12.99 -10.74 -2.31
N ALA A 60 11.94 -10.35 -3.05
CA ALA A 60 12.07 -9.52 -4.25
C ALA A 60 12.31 -8.03 -3.95
N ASN A 61 11.87 -7.52 -2.80
CA ASN A 61 11.95 -6.10 -2.48
C ASN A 61 12.33 -5.88 -0.99
N PRO A 62 13.58 -5.47 -0.70
CA PRO A 62 14.04 -5.17 0.66
C PRO A 62 13.19 -4.13 1.41
N LYS A 63 12.55 -3.18 0.70
CA LYS A 63 11.70 -2.16 1.35
C LYS A 63 10.47 -2.76 2.03
N SER A 64 10.06 -3.97 1.64
CA SER A 64 8.92 -4.65 2.25
C SER A 64 9.15 -4.98 3.73
N TRP A 65 10.42 -5.06 4.17
CA TRP A 65 10.78 -5.33 5.55
C TRP A 65 10.37 -4.19 6.50
N GLU A 66 10.30 -2.94 6.01
CA GLU A 66 9.91 -1.77 6.81
C GLU A 66 8.47 -1.86 7.35
N LEU A 67 7.65 -2.78 6.81
CA LEU A 67 6.26 -3.01 7.23
C LEU A 67 6.13 -4.04 8.37
N PHE A 68 7.24 -4.66 8.79
CA PHE A 68 7.26 -5.73 9.78
C PHE A 68 8.20 -5.40 10.94
N THR A 69 7.93 -6.01 12.09
CA THR A 69 8.88 -6.00 13.21
C THR A 69 9.98 -7.04 12.99
N GLN A 70 11.08 -6.91 13.73
CA GLN A 70 12.18 -7.89 13.66
C GLN A 70 11.70 -9.31 13.98
N GLU A 71 10.88 -9.49 15.01
CA GLU A 71 10.32 -10.79 15.41
C GLU A 71 9.44 -11.41 14.30
N GLU A 72 8.65 -10.60 13.60
CA GLU A 72 7.86 -11.05 12.46
C GLU A 72 8.78 -11.50 11.31
N LEU A 73 9.83 -10.73 11.01
CA LEU A 73 10.79 -11.07 9.96
C LEU A 73 11.57 -12.34 10.27
N GLU A 74 11.96 -12.57 11.52
CA GLU A 74 12.61 -13.83 11.95
C GLU A 74 11.76 -15.06 11.65
N THR A 75 10.43 -14.93 11.74
CA THR A 75 9.50 -16.01 11.42
C THR A 75 9.23 -16.09 9.91
N LEU A 76 9.07 -14.95 9.22
CA LEU A 76 8.61 -14.90 7.84
C LEU A 76 9.72 -15.10 6.80
N ILE A 77 10.94 -14.63 7.07
CA ILE A 77 12.05 -14.69 6.11
C ILE A 77 12.42 -16.13 5.75
N PRO A 78 12.61 -17.08 6.69
CA PRO A 78 12.89 -18.47 6.35
C PRO A 78 11.78 -19.11 5.50
N LEU A 79 10.51 -18.77 5.77
CA LEU A 79 9.37 -19.25 5.00
C LEU A 79 9.35 -18.66 3.59
N ALA A 80 9.70 -17.38 3.46
CA ALA A 80 9.78 -16.69 2.18
C ALA A 80 10.93 -17.21 1.32
N GLU A 81 12.10 -17.46 1.91
CA GLU A 81 13.26 -18.05 1.24
C GLU A 81 12.93 -19.45 0.71
N GLN A 82 12.35 -20.32 1.55
CA GLN A 82 11.95 -21.66 1.14
C GLN A 82 10.93 -21.61 -0.01
N LYS A 83 9.88 -20.79 0.13
CA LYS A 83 8.86 -20.64 -0.93
C LYS A 83 9.43 -20.12 -2.24
N TRP A 84 10.41 -19.23 -2.16
CA TRP A 84 11.11 -18.73 -3.35
C TRP A 84 11.94 -19.82 -4.03
N ILE A 85 12.66 -20.62 -3.25
CA ILE A 85 13.43 -21.77 -3.76
C ILE A 85 12.48 -22.81 -4.38
N ASP A 86 11.36 -23.12 -3.73
CA ASP A 86 10.37 -24.05 -4.26
C ASP A 86 9.80 -23.57 -5.61
N TRP A 87 9.71 -22.25 -5.82
CA TRP A 87 9.20 -21.66 -7.05
C TRP A 87 10.27 -21.49 -8.16
N ARG A 88 11.49 -21.05 -7.80
CA ARG A 88 12.54 -20.62 -8.75
C ARG A 88 13.78 -21.51 -8.75
N GLY A 89 13.85 -22.50 -7.86
CA GLY A 89 14.98 -23.41 -7.66
C GLY A 89 16.14 -22.81 -6.86
N LYS A 90 16.31 -21.49 -6.84
CA LYS A 90 17.34 -20.79 -6.05
C LYS A 90 16.90 -19.38 -5.65
N LEU A 91 17.54 -18.83 -4.61
CA LEU A 91 17.41 -17.42 -4.24
C LEU A 91 18.03 -16.51 -5.31
N PRO A 92 17.59 -15.24 -5.42
CA PRO A 92 18.22 -14.25 -6.29
C PRO A 92 19.69 -14.03 -5.91
N ASP A 93 20.55 -13.75 -6.90
CA ASP A 93 21.99 -13.62 -6.67
C ASP A 93 22.33 -12.32 -5.89
N ASP A 94 21.45 -11.32 -5.94
CA ASP A 94 21.52 -10.04 -5.23
C ASP A 94 20.76 -10.05 -3.88
N TYR A 95 20.20 -11.19 -3.49
CA TYR A 95 19.45 -11.31 -2.23
C TYR A 95 20.39 -11.33 -1.02
N VAL A 96 20.11 -10.45 -0.06
CA VAL A 96 20.77 -10.40 1.24
C VAL A 96 19.69 -10.53 2.32
N SER A 97 19.84 -11.51 3.20
CA SER A 97 18.88 -11.74 4.29
C SER A 97 18.95 -10.60 5.33
N PRO A 98 17.82 -10.03 5.77
CA PRO A 98 17.79 -8.93 6.75
C PRO A 98 18.11 -9.38 8.18
N LEU A 99 18.28 -10.68 8.41
CA LEU A 99 18.57 -11.26 9.73
C LEU A 99 20.08 -11.40 10.00
N LYS A 100 20.95 -11.01 9.06
CA LYS A 100 22.42 -11.13 9.17
C LYS A 100 23.11 -9.79 9.41
#